data_AF-A0A2W2F2C0-F1
#
_entry.id   AF-A0A2W2F2C0-F1
#
_cell.length_a   1.000
_cell.length_b   1.000
_cell.length_c   1.000
_cell.angle_alpha   90.00
_cell.angle_beta   90.00
_cell.angle_gamma   90.00
#
_symmetry.space_group_name_H-M   'P 1'
#
loop_
_entity.id
_entity.type
_entity.pdbx_description
1 polymer ?
#
loop_
_entity_poly.entity_id
_entity_poly.type
_entity_poly.pdbx_seq_one_letter_code
_entity_poly.pdbx_strand_id
1 'polypeptide(L)'
;MLDAADPITFAAVARQAKVSTWLVYAEGVREHIEQAMKRQADAPLHEQRAGLTASPASLRTDLELARDQIKQLRAERDKLRGNLRLQLGQQLEEISSKGMAERIDELAIANQRLAMDNQQAADANEQLKGRIAELEEELAAARASLRRVLRETNRPSPIADRRSGSRPGEPAAG
;
A
#
# COMPACT_ATOMS: atom_id res chain seq x y z
N MET A 1 -63.40 18.50 4.50
CA MET A 1 -62.72 19.79 4.69
C MET A 1 -61.99 20.01 3.38
N LEU A 2 -62.28 21.08 2.63
CA LEU A 2 -61.50 21.34 1.40
C LEU A 2 -60.09 21.68 1.89
N ASP A 3 -59.11 20.84 1.54
CA ASP A 3 -57.71 21.17 1.75
C ASP A 3 -57.41 22.43 0.93
N ALA A 4 -56.60 23.34 1.48
CA ALA A 4 -56.38 24.68 0.95
C ALA A 4 -55.77 24.74 -0.49
N ALA A 5 -55.56 23.59 -1.14
CA ALA A 5 -54.96 23.45 -2.46
C ALA A 5 -55.93 23.04 -3.58
N ASP A 6 -57.19 22.68 -3.28
CA ASP A 6 -58.13 22.23 -4.32
C ASP A 6 -58.89 23.39 -4.98
N PRO A 7 -59.01 23.43 -6.32
CA PRO A 7 -59.72 24.50 -7.01
C PRO A 7 -61.23 24.41 -6.73
N ILE A 8 -61.82 25.52 -6.27
CA ILE A 8 -63.25 25.66 -6.08
C ILE A 8 -63.89 25.55 -7.47
N THR A 9 -64.66 24.50 -7.68
CA THR A 9 -65.43 24.25 -8.91
C THR A 9 -66.79 23.69 -8.54
N PHE A 10 -67.79 23.88 -9.41
CA PHE A 10 -69.13 23.32 -9.22
C PHE A 10 -69.10 21.81 -8.91
N ALA A 11 -68.24 21.06 -9.62
CA ALA A 11 -68.08 19.63 -9.41
C ALA A 11 -67.44 19.29 -8.05
N ALA A 12 -66.45 20.07 -7.61
CA ALA A 12 -65.82 19.90 -6.30
C ALA A 12 -66.81 20.20 -5.16
N VAL A 13 -67.60 21.26 -5.29
CA VAL A 13 -68.62 21.63 -4.29
C VAL A 13 -69.72 20.56 -4.21
N ALA A 14 -70.22 20.07 -5.35
CA ALA A 14 -71.23 19.01 -5.40
C ALA A 14 -70.74 17.73 -4.69
N ARG A 15 -69.49 17.32 -5.01
CA ARG A 15 -68.86 16.13 -4.43
C ARG A 15 -68.63 16.26 -2.93
N GLN A 16 -68.12 17.41 -2.49
CA GLN A 16 -67.76 17.64 -1.09
C GLN A 16 -68.99 17.79 -0.19
N ALA A 17 -70.03 18.49 -0.67
CA ALA A 17 -71.28 18.66 0.04
C ALA A 17 -72.22 17.45 -0.10
N LYS A 18 -71.86 16.45 -0.91
CA LYS A 18 -72.68 15.26 -1.23
C LYS A 18 -74.07 15.62 -1.75
N VAL A 19 -74.14 16.67 -2.57
CA VAL A 19 -75.39 17.16 -3.17
C VAL A 19 -75.41 16.85 -4.67
N SER A 20 -76.62 16.83 -5.25
CA SER A 20 -76.77 16.64 -6.69
C SER A 20 -76.20 17.83 -7.45
N THR A 21 -75.59 17.57 -8.62
CA THR A 21 -75.02 18.61 -9.49
C THR A 21 -76.05 19.69 -9.84
N TRP A 22 -77.32 19.33 -9.95
CA TRP A 22 -78.41 20.26 -10.27
C TRP A 22 -78.63 21.32 -9.17
N LEU A 23 -78.47 20.94 -7.89
CA LEU A 23 -78.61 21.88 -6.77
C LEU A 23 -77.52 22.95 -6.74
N VAL A 24 -76.33 22.61 -7.24
CA VAL A 24 -75.18 23.53 -7.29
C VAL A 24 -75.37 24.59 -8.38
N TYR A 25 -76.20 24.32 -9.37
CA TYR A 25 -76.61 25.28 -10.41
C TYR A 25 -77.93 26.00 -10.10
N ALA A 26 -78.54 25.73 -8.95
CA ALA A 26 -79.75 26.43 -8.53
C ALA A 26 -79.47 27.91 -8.24
N GLU A 27 -80.47 28.74 -8.50
CA GLU A 27 -80.43 30.18 -8.23
C GLU A 27 -80.19 30.42 -6.73
N GLY A 28 -79.29 31.34 -6.41
CA GLY A 28 -78.77 31.61 -5.07
C GLY A 28 -77.47 30.86 -4.77
N VAL A 29 -77.38 29.55 -5.06
CA VAL A 29 -76.17 28.75 -4.75
C VAL A 29 -75.09 28.98 -5.80
N ARG A 30 -75.48 29.06 -7.08
CA ARG A 30 -74.59 29.30 -8.20
C ARG A 30 -73.78 30.58 -8.01
N GLU A 31 -74.41 31.68 -7.61
CA GLU A 31 -73.80 32.99 -7.45
C GLU A 31 -72.75 32.97 -6.34
N HIS A 32 -73.01 32.25 -5.26
CA HIS A 32 -72.06 32.12 -4.15
C HIS A 32 -70.82 31.31 -4.55
N ILE A 33 -71.01 30.27 -5.37
CA ILE A 33 -69.91 29.47 -5.90
C ILE A 33 -69.10 30.27 -6.91
N GLU A 34 -69.75 30.99 -7.83
CA GLU A 34 -69.06 31.89 -8.77
C GLU A 34 -68.30 33.00 -8.04
N GLN A 35 -68.86 33.57 -6.96
CA GLN A 35 -68.16 34.55 -6.14
C GLN A 35 -66.97 33.94 -5.38
N ALA A 36 -67.11 32.73 -4.85
CA ALA A 36 -66.01 32.02 -4.18
C ALA A 36 -64.89 31.67 -5.17
N MET A 37 -65.23 31.25 -6.40
CA MET A 37 -64.28 31.03 -7.49
C MET A 37 -63.50 32.29 -7.85
N LYS A 38 -64.21 33.44 -7.98
CA LYS A 38 -63.57 34.74 -8.23
C LYS A 38 -62.62 35.15 -7.10
N ARG A 39 -63.04 34.99 -5.84
CA ARG A 39 -62.20 35.28 -4.67
C ARG A 39 -60.95 34.39 -4.61
N GLN A 40 -61.03 33.11 -4.96
CA GLN A 40 -59.87 32.22 -5.02
C GLN A 40 -58.91 32.59 -6.16
N ALA A 41 -59.45 33.01 -7.32
CA ALA A 41 -58.63 33.50 -8.44
C ALA A 41 -57.91 34.82 -8.11
N ASP A 42 -58.55 35.69 -7.31
CA ASP A 42 -57.99 36.99 -6.91
C ASP A 42 -57.08 36.90 -5.66
N ALA A 43 -57.12 35.79 -4.91
CA ALA A 43 -56.30 35.55 -3.73
C ALA A 43 -54.78 35.79 -3.92
N PRO A 44 -54.10 35.29 -4.98
CA PRO A 44 -52.66 35.53 -5.17
C PRO A 44 -52.31 37.01 -5.37
N LEU A 45 -53.20 37.80 -5.98
CA LEU A 45 -53.00 39.26 -6.10
C LEU A 45 -53.24 39.97 -4.77
N HIS A 46 -54.14 39.45 -3.94
CA HIS A 46 -54.41 39.99 -2.61
C HIS A 46 -53.28 39.71 -1.62
N GLU A 47 -52.68 38.53 -1.67
CA GLU A 47 -51.53 38.14 -0.83
C GLU A 47 -50.27 38.95 -1.18
N GLN A 48 -50.07 39.27 -2.47
CA GLN A 48 -49.01 40.18 -2.92
C GLN A 48 -49.23 41.61 -2.42
N ARG A 49 -50.46 42.13 -2.46
CA ARG A 49 -50.80 43.47 -1.95
C ARG A 49 -50.76 43.56 -0.42
N ALA A 50 -51.06 42.47 0.28
CA ALA A 50 -51.01 42.38 1.74
C ALA A 50 -49.58 42.15 2.29
N GLY A 51 -48.57 42.02 1.43
CA GLY A 51 -47.18 41.77 1.85
C GLY A 51 -46.93 40.37 2.42
N LEU A 52 -47.86 39.43 2.22
CA LEU A 52 -47.78 38.06 2.70
C LEU A 52 -46.90 37.16 1.81
N THR A 53 -46.49 37.66 0.65
CA THR A 53 -45.56 36.98 -0.27
C THR A 53 -44.34 37.86 -0.54
N ALA A 54 -43.15 37.25 -0.56
CA ALA A 54 -41.90 37.96 -0.82
C ALA A 54 -41.92 38.61 -2.21
N SER A 55 -41.58 39.90 -2.27
CA SER A 55 -41.58 40.61 -3.55
C SER A 55 -40.52 40.03 -4.50
N PRO A 56 -40.71 40.12 -5.83
CA PRO A 56 -39.72 39.67 -6.81
C PRO A 56 -38.34 40.32 -6.64
N ALA A 57 -38.28 41.53 -6.07
CA ALA A 57 -37.03 42.21 -5.75
C ALA A 57 -36.33 41.55 -4.55
N SER A 58 -37.06 41.22 -3.47
CA SER A 58 -36.52 40.50 -2.31
C SER A 58 -35.94 39.14 -2.71
N LEU A 59 -36.67 38.38 -3.52
CA LEU A 59 -36.23 37.06 -3.99
C LEU A 59 -34.94 37.12 -4.83
N ARG A 60 -34.74 38.19 -5.61
CA ARG A 60 -33.49 38.39 -6.36
C ARG A 60 -32.32 38.68 -5.43
N THR A 61 -32.52 39.54 -4.43
CA THR A 61 -31.51 39.84 -3.41
C THR A 61 -31.13 38.59 -2.62
N ASP A 62 -32.11 37.80 -2.17
CA ASP A 62 -31.87 36.57 -1.43
C ASP A 62 -31.12 35.54 -2.28
N LEU A 63 -31.42 35.48 -3.58
CA LEU A 63 -30.74 34.60 -4.52
C LEU A 63 -29.30 35.05 -4.79
N GLU A 64 -29.02 36.35 -4.88
CA GLU A 64 -27.66 36.88 -4.97
C GLU A 64 -26.85 36.58 -3.69
N LEU A 65 -27.45 36.81 -2.52
CA LEU A 65 -26.82 36.49 -1.23
C LEU A 65 -26.50 34.99 -1.12
N ALA A 66 -27.45 34.12 -1.49
CA ALA A 66 -27.25 32.68 -1.49
C ALA A 66 -26.15 32.26 -2.47
N ARG A 67 -26.07 32.87 -3.65
CA ARG A 67 -24.99 32.60 -4.62
C ARG A 67 -23.63 32.98 -4.06
N ASP A 68 -23.52 34.10 -3.37
CA ASP A 68 -22.26 34.54 -2.79
C ASP A 68 -21.85 33.68 -1.60
N GLN A 69 -22.78 33.28 -0.74
CA GLN A 69 -22.53 32.28 0.32
C GLN A 69 -22.05 30.95 -0.27
N ILE A 70 -22.66 30.46 -1.35
CA ILE A 70 -22.21 29.23 -2.02
C ILE A 70 -20.78 29.39 -2.56
N LYS A 71 -20.42 30.55 -3.11
CA LYS A 71 -19.04 30.80 -3.56
C LYS A 71 -18.05 30.78 -2.39
N GLN A 72 -18.38 31.45 -1.29
CA GLN A 72 -17.54 31.48 -0.08
C GLN A 72 -17.35 30.07 0.49
N LEU A 73 -18.43 29.32 0.69
CA LEU A 73 -18.38 27.95 1.19
C LEU A 73 -17.62 27.00 0.27
N ARG A 74 -17.66 27.21 -1.05
CA ARG A 74 -16.82 26.47 -2.00
C ARG A 74 -15.34 26.79 -1.81
N ALA A 75 -14.99 28.07 -1.73
CA ALA A 75 -13.61 28.50 -1.51
C ALA A 75 -13.04 27.97 -0.18
N GLU A 76 -13.82 28.03 0.90
CA GLU A 76 -13.43 27.49 2.20
C GLU A 76 -13.23 25.98 2.17
N ARG A 77 -14.17 25.25 1.56
CA ARG A 77 -14.06 23.80 1.37
C ARG A 77 -12.82 23.43 0.57
N ASP A 78 -12.51 24.16 -0.49
CA ASP A 78 -11.33 23.88 -1.32
C ASP A 78 -10.03 24.19 -0.57
N LYS A 79 -10.00 25.26 0.23
CA LYS A 79 -8.89 25.57 1.13
C LYS A 79 -8.68 24.47 2.18
N LEU A 80 -9.76 24.03 2.83
CA LEU A 80 -9.70 22.95 3.83
C LEU A 80 -9.25 21.63 3.20
N ARG A 81 -9.76 21.29 2.03
CA ARG A 81 -9.32 20.10 1.27
C ARG A 81 -7.86 20.19 0.86
N GLY A 82 -7.39 21.36 0.43
CA GLY A 82 -5.99 21.60 0.10
C GLY A 82 -5.08 21.38 1.30
N ASN A 83 -5.43 21.98 2.44
CA ASN A 83 -4.68 21.82 3.69
C ASN A 83 -4.66 20.37 4.17
N LEU A 84 -5.80 19.68 4.14
CA LEU A 84 -5.88 18.28 4.54
C LEU A 84 -5.04 17.38 3.63
N ARG A 85 -5.07 17.59 2.31
CA ARG A 85 -4.21 16.84 1.37
C ARG A 85 -2.73 17.05 1.66
N LEU A 86 -2.33 18.30 1.95
CA LEU A 86 -0.93 18.60 2.29
C LEU A 86 -0.51 17.93 3.60
N GLN A 87 -1.34 18.02 4.64
CA GLN A 87 -1.08 17.38 5.93
C GLN A 87 -1.02 15.86 5.82
N LEU A 88 -1.96 15.23 5.11
CA LEU A 88 -1.94 13.79 4.88
C LEU A 88 -0.72 13.36 4.05
N GLY A 89 -0.33 14.16 3.06
CA GLY A 89 0.91 13.93 2.29
C GLY A 89 2.16 13.96 3.19
N GLN A 90 2.25 14.96 4.07
CA GLN A 90 3.36 15.08 5.03
C GLN A 90 3.38 13.92 6.02
N GLN A 91 2.22 13.51 6.55
CA GLN A 91 2.12 12.37 7.48
C GLN A 91 2.51 11.05 6.81
N LEU A 92 2.07 10.82 5.56
CA LEU A 92 2.45 9.63 4.81
C LEU A 92 3.96 9.59 4.53
N GLU A 93 4.55 10.73 4.16
CA GLU A 93 5.99 10.84 3.94
C GLU A 93 6.78 10.61 5.23
N GLU A 94 6.32 11.15 6.36
CA GLU A 94 6.95 10.94 7.66
C GLU A 94 6.88 9.46 8.11
N ILE A 95 5.74 8.80 7.93
CA ILE A 95 5.58 7.38 8.27
C ILE A 95 6.44 6.52 7.33
N SER A 96 6.44 6.82 6.03
CA SER A 96 7.24 6.10 5.04
C SER A 96 8.74 6.27 5.29
N SER A 97 9.21 7.49 5.51
CA SER A 97 10.63 7.79 5.75
C SER A 97 11.14 7.14 7.03
N LYS A 98 10.38 7.16 8.12
CA LYS A 98 10.72 6.44 9.36
C LYS A 98 10.80 4.93 9.16
N GLY A 99 9.80 4.33 8.52
CA GLY A 99 9.80 2.89 8.25
C GLY A 99 10.94 2.45 7.32
N MET A 100 11.32 3.29 6.35
CA MET A 100 12.48 3.02 5.49
C MET A 100 13.80 3.17 6.24
N ALA A 101 13.94 4.16 7.14
CA ALA A 101 15.13 4.32 7.97
C ALA A 101 15.34 3.12 8.90
N GLU A 102 14.29 2.68 9.60
CA GLU A 102 14.32 1.48 10.45
C GLU A 102 14.75 0.25 9.65
N ARG A 103 14.21 0.06 8.44
CA ARG A 103 14.57 -1.07 7.59
C ARG A 103 16.00 -1.00 7.08
N ILE A 104 16.51 0.19 6.78
CA ILE A 104 17.92 0.39 6.40
C ILE A 104 18.83 0.02 7.55
N ASP A 105 18.50 0.45 8.77
CA ASP A 105 19.28 0.13 9.98
C ASP A 105 19.29 -1.38 10.25
N GLU A 106 18.14 -2.05 10.14
CA GLU A 106 18.03 -3.51 10.24
C GLU A 106 18.93 -4.22 9.20
N LEU A 107 18.86 -3.78 7.94
CA LEU A 107 19.65 -4.36 6.86
C LEU A 107 21.14 -4.08 7.04
N ALA A 108 21.53 -2.90 7.56
CA ALA A 108 22.90 -2.55 7.85
C ALA A 108 23.48 -3.45 8.95
N ILE A 109 22.73 -3.67 10.03
CA ILE A 109 23.12 -4.58 11.13
C ILE A 109 23.25 -6.01 10.60
N ALA A 110 22.28 -6.47 9.80
CA ALA A 110 22.32 -7.81 9.21
C ALA A 110 23.52 -7.99 8.27
N ASN A 111 23.83 -7.00 7.43
CA ASN A 111 25.00 -7.03 6.55
C ASN A 111 26.31 -7.06 7.34
N GLN A 112 26.43 -6.25 8.39
CA GLN A 112 27.62 -6.26 9.25
C GLN A 112 27.83 -7.62 9.89
N ARG A 113 26.75 -8.23 10.40
CA ARG A 113 26.82 -9.57 10.98
C ARG A 113 27.25 -10.62 9.96
N LEU A 114 26.63 -10.63 8.76
CA LEU A 114 27.01 -11.55 7.69
C LEU A 114 28.46 -11.35 7.24
N ALA A 115 28.95 -10.11 7.20
CA ALA A 115 30.34 -9.82 6.87
C ALA A 115 31.30 -10.38 7.93
N MET A 116 30.97 -10.23 9.22
CA MET A 116 31.76 -10.83 10.31
C MET A 116 31.75 -12.36 10.24
N ASP A 117 30.59 -12.97 10.05
CA ASP A 117 30.45 -14.43 9.96
C ASP A 117 31.24 -14.97 8.75
N ASN A 118 31.20 -14.27 7.62
CA ASN A 118 31.96 -14.65 6.42
C ASN A 118 33.47 -14.51 6.63
N GLN A 119 33.93 -13.45 7.31
CA GLN A 119 35.34 -13.29 7.67
C GLN A 119 35.80 -14.43 8.59
N GLN A 120 35.02 -14.75 9.62
CA GLN A 120 35.34 -15.87 10.53
C GLN A 120 35.42 -17.20 9.78
N ALA A 121 34.49 -17.46 8.87
CA ALA A 121 34.51 -18.65 8.04
C ALA A 121 35.71 -18.69 7.08
N ALA A 122 36.13 -17.54 6.55
CA ALA A 122 37.31 -17.43 5.71
C ALA A 122 38.59 -17.72 6.50
N ASP A 123 38.74 -17.11 7.69
CA ASP A 123 39.88 -17.32 8.58
C ASP A 123 39.98 -18.80 9.02
N ALA A 124 38.85 -19.40 9.39
CA ALA A 124 38.80 -20.82 9.77
C ALA A 124 39.18 -21.73 8.59
N ASN A 125 38.74 -21.42 7.38
CA ASN A 125 39.13 -22.16 6.18
C ASN A 125 40.64 -22.05 5.90
N GLU A 126 41.22 -20.86 6.07
CA GLU A 126 42.66 -20.66 5.90
C GLU A 126 43.46 -21.47 6.93
N GLN A 127 43.04 -21.46 8.19
CA GLN A 127 43.66 -22.26 9.25
C GLN A 127 43.59 -23.77 8.95
N LEU A 128 42.41 -24.25 8.53
CA LEU A 128 42.24 -25.67 8.18
C LEU A 128 43.11 -26.07 6.99
N LYS A 129 43.21 -25.22 5.95
CA LYS A 129 44.09 -25.45 4.81
C LYS A 129 45.55 -25.52 5.23
N GLY A 130 45.99 -24.61 6.10
CA GLY A 130 47.34 -24.65 6.68
C GLY A 130 47.62 -25.98 7.39
N ARG A 131 46.68 -26.42 8.23
CA ARG A 131 46.82 -27.67 8.98
C ARG A 131 46.81 -28.92 8.11
N ILE A 132 46.04 -28.91 7.00
CA ILE A 132 46.11 -29.97 6.00
C ILE A 132 47.50 -30.02 5.37
N ALA A 133 48.06 -28.87 4.98
CA ALA A 133 49.39 -28.82 4.38
C ALA A 133 50.50 -29.32 5.33
N GLU A 134 50.45 -28.92 6.61
CA GLU A 134 51.37 -29.42 7.64
C GLU A 134 51.29 -30.94 7.80
N LEU A 135 50.09 -31.49 7.92
CA LEU A 135 49.88 -32.94 8.05
C LEU A 135 50.31 -33.71 6.79
N GLU A 136 50.13 -33.14 5.61
CA GLU A 136 50.60 -33.70 4.34
C GLU A 136 52.14 -33.75 4.30
N GLU A 137 52.81 -32.70 4.77
CA GLU A 137 54.27 -32.64 4.87
C GLU A 137 54.81 -33.66 5.90
N GLU A 138 54.20 -33.74 7.08
CA GLU A 138 54.54 -34.74 8.10
C GLU A 138 54.38 -36.17 7.59
N LEU A 139 53.28 -36.45 6.89
CA LEU A 139 53.01 -37.76 6.29
C LEU A 139 54.01 -38.08 5.16
N ALA A 140 54.40 -37.09 4.35
CA ALA A 140 55.44 -37.25 3.34
C ALA A 140 56.80 -37.56 3.99
N ALA A 141 57.18 -36.84 5.04
CA ALA A 141 58.40 -37.07 5.81
C ALA A 141 58.42 -38.46 6.47
N ALA A 142 57.33 -38.87 7.11
CA ALA A 142 57.19 -40.19 7.72
C ALA A 142 57.33 -41.31 6.67
N ARG A 143 56.69 -41.18 5.50
CA ARG A 143 56.83 -42.13 4.39
C ARG A 143 58.24 -42.18 3.83
N ALA A 144 58.95 -41.04 3.77
CA ALA A 144 60.34 -40.99 3.33
C ALA A 144 61.28 -41.66 4.34
N SER A 145 61.09 -41.41 5.63
CA SER A 145 61.82 -42.07 6.73
C SER A 145 61.62 -43.58 6.70
N LEU A 146 60.37 -44.06 6.60
CA LEU A 146 60.06 -45.48 6.50
C LEU A 146 60.75 -46.14 5.29
N ARG A 147 60.72 -45.48 4.12
CA ARG A 147 61.42 -45.97 2.92
C ARG A 147 62.94 -46.06 3.13
N ARG A 148 63.52 -45.12 3.89
CA ARG A 148 64.96 -45.14 4.21
C ARG A 148 65.30 -46.32 5.12
N VAL A 149 64.56 -46.49 6.22
CA VAL A 149 64.73 -47.61 7.15
C VAL A 149 64.59 -48.94 6.43
N LEU A 150 63.55 -49.11 5.60
CA LEU A 150 63.37 -50.34 4.81
C LEU A 150 64.52 -50.60 3.84
N ARG A 151 65.13 -49.56 3.23
CA ARG A 151 66.30 -49.72 2.36
C ARG A 151 67.56 -50.09 3.14
N GLU A 152 67.73 -49.54 4.34
CA GLU A 152 68.87 -49.85 5.21
C GLU A 152 68.80 -51.30 5.72
N THR A 153 67.61 -51.76 6.14
CA THR A 153 67.39 -53.16 6.54
C THR A 153 67.56 -54.14 5.39
N ASN A 154 67.14 -53.77 4.17
CA ASN A 154 67.26 -54.61 2.98
C ASN A 154 68.61 -54.47 2.26
N ARG A 155 69.57 -53.72 2.82
CA ARG A 155 70.89 -53.55 2.21
C ARG A 155 71.66 -54.88 2.37
N PRO A 156 71.99 -55.59 1.28
CA PRO A 156 72.73 -56.84 1.41
C PRO A 156 74.10 -56.56 2.04
N SER A 157 74.42 -57.30 3.12
CA SER A 157 75.71 -57.23 3.78
C SER A 157 76.84 -57.54 2.79
N PRO A 158 77.88 -56.69 2.65
CA PRO A 158 78.96 -56.92 1.70
C PRO A 158 79.94 -57.95 2.26
N ILE A 159 79.55 -59.23 2.31
CA ILE A 159 80.44 -60.35 2.69
C ILE A 159 80.50 -61.44 1.59
N ALA A 160 79.98 -61.20 0.38
CA ALA A 160 80.06 -62.18 -0.69
C ALA A 160 80.48 -61.57 -2.04
N ASP A 161 81.67 -60.94 -2.12
CA ASP A 161 82.29 -60.71 -3.43
C ASP A 161 83.84 -60.59 -3.38
N ARG A 162 84.50 -61.51 -2.68
CA ARG A 162 85.96 -61.72 -2.77
C ARG A 162 86.34 -63.20 -2.88
N ARG A 163 85.73 -63.95 -3.81
CA ARG A 163 86.26 -65.27 -4.25
C ARG A 163 85.88 -65.59 -5.70
N SER A 164 86.39 -64.82 -6.67
CA SER A 164 86.45 -65.26 -8.07
C SER A 164 87.51 -64.47 -8.86
N GLY A 165 88.76 -64.56 -8.42
CA GLY A 165 89.88 -63.92 -9.11
C GLY A 165 91.21 -64.60 -8.82
N SER A 166 91.35 -65.88 -9.16
CA SER A 166 92.67 -66.49 -9.36
C SER A 166 92.57 -67.77 -10.19
N ARG A 167 92.82 -67.65 -11.50
CA ARG A 167 93.42 -68.70 -12.33
C ARG A 167 94.53 -68.06 -13.16
N PRO A 168 95.81 -68.23 -12.79
CA PRO A 168 96.91 -68.00 -13.71
C PRO A 168 97.19 -69.27 -14.53
N GLY A 169 97.46 -69.02 -15.82
CA GLY A 169 98.06 -69.86 -16.86
C GLY A 169 98.46 -71.31 -16.58
N GLU A 170 97.97 -72.17 -17.48
CA GLU A 170 98.78 -73.08 -18.34
C GLU A 170 100.31 -72.85 -18.31
N PRO A 171 101.15 -73.90 -18.50
CA PRO A 171 101.19 -74.56 -19.82
C PRO A 171 101.61 -76.05 -19.93
N ALA A 172 101.23 -76.60 -21.08
CA ALA A 172 101.97 -77.48 -22.01
C ALA A 172 102.32 -78.95 -21.65
N ALA A 173 101.91 -79.85 -22.57
CA ALA A 173 102.78 -80.57 -23.52
C ALA A 173 102.44 -82.07 -23.65
N GLY A 174 102.33 -82.55 -24.89
CA GLY A 174 102.37 -83.98 -25.25
C GLY A 174 101.32 -84.40 -26.24
#